data_AF-A0A2E2XIN8-F1
#
_entry.id   AF-A0A2E2XIN8-F1
#
_cell.length_a   1.000
_cell.length_b   1.000
_cell.length_c   1.000
_cell.angle_alpha   90.00
_cell.angle_beta   90.00
_cell.angle_gamma   90.00
#
_symmetry.space_group_name_H-M   'P 1'
#
loop_
_entity.id
_entity.type
_entity.pdbx_description
1 polymer ?
#
loop_
_entity_poly.entity_id
_entity_poly.type
_entity_poly.pdbx_seq_one_letter_code
_entity_poly.pdbx_strand_id
1 'polypeptide(L)'
;MVQITVDQLRGDMPASVRERLPEGGLRYLFEQGIHYQNAHYRHANTETAVGHATLFTGALPAQHGIVGNDWIDQATQAFVYNTEDDAHFILGNTPKPHQGVSPKNLLVPTIGDQLVSAGLGRVFSVSGKDRGAILPGGHQGKAFWYSKSSGQFVTSSYYYQSYPQWVEGWNQKLLSDHFRGNQWALSREGRDYRKLTEDDRAFEADLLGFGRTFPHNYGDSKYVPLLVGLSPPIDEITIDFALTMMDNESIGLATGTDMLAISLSATDYVGHLYGSGSLEAEDNLFRLDRQLAKLFTFIDERVGLENTLIVLSAD
;
A
#
# COMPACT_ATOMS: atom_id res chain seq x y z
N MET A 1 -9.38 9.67 -10.79
CA MET A 1 -9.14 9.93 -9.36
C MET A 1 -8.07 8.97 -8.86
N VAL A 2 -7.10 9.47 -8.10
CA VAL A 2 -6.06 8.65 -7.47
C VAL A 2 -6.16 8.85 -5.95
N GLN A 3 -6.45 7.77 -5.22
CA GLN A 3 -6.51 7.79 -3.77
C GLN A 3 -5.37 6.97 -3.20
N ILE A 4 -4.49 7.64 -2.45
CA ILE A 4 -3.27 7.09 -1.89
C ILE A 4 -3.45 6.95 -0.38
N THR A 5 -3.25 5.76 0.14
CA THR A 5 -3.16 5.52 1.58
C THR A 5 -1.71 5.16 1.90
N VAL A 6 -1.04 5.97 2.73
CA VAL A 6 0.29 5.62 3.25
C VAL A 6 0.11 5.01 4.64
N ASP A 7 0.41 3.73 4.74
CA ASP A 7 0.10 2.93 5.92
C ASP A 7 0.86 3.45 7.15
N GLN A 8 0.17 3.68 8.27
CA GLN A 8 0.77 4.24 9.51
C GLN A 8 1.43 5.63 9.36
N LEU A 9 1.12 6.41 8.32
CA LEU A 9 1.66 7.77 8.16
C LEU A 9 0.99 8.76 9.13
N ARG A 10 1.57 8.91 10.32
CA ARG A 10 1.11 9.91 11.30
C ARG A 10 1.11 11.32 10.71
N GLY A 11 0.10 12.13 11.05
CA GLY A 11 -0.09 13.47 10.49
C GLY A 11 1.09 14.45 10.69
N ASP A 12 1.95 14.22 11.68
CA ASP A 12 3.15 15.03 11.92
C ASP A 12 4.36 14.62 11.07
N MET A 13 4.39 13.38 10.57
CA MET A 13 5.56 12.82 9.86
C MET A 13 5.90 13.59 8.57
N PRO A 14 4.96 13.88 7.65
CA PRO A 14 5.28 14.64 6.44
C PRO A 14 5.84 16.04 6.72
N ALA A 15 5.31 16.72 7.74
CA ALA A 15 5.78 18.05 8.13
C ALA A 15 7.21 18.02 8.70
N SER A 16 7.60 16.93 9.39
CA SER A 16 8.92 16.78 10.00
C SER A 16 10.08 16.75 8.99
N VAL A 17 9.81 16.35 7.75
CA VAL A 17 10.79 16.27 6.65
C VAL A 17 10.61 17.37 5.59
N ARG A 18 9.47 18.09 5.59
CA ARG A 18 9.05 19.02 4.53
C ARG A 18 10.15 19.96 4.03
N GLU A 19 10.87 20.63 4.92
CA GLU A 19 11.91 21.61 4.55
C GLU A 19 13.12 20.99 3.84
N ARG A 20 13.26 19.66 3.91
CA ARG A 20 14.34 18.88 3.29
C ARG A 20 13.85 18.13 2.05
N LEU A 21 12.61 18.32 1.63
CA LEU A 21 12.07 17.66 0.44
C LEU A 21 12.33 18.49 -0.82
N PRO A 22 12.69 17.84 -1.94
CA PRO A 22 12.69 18.47 -3.26
C PRO A 22 11.28 18.87 -3.69
N GLU A 23 11.17 19.54 -4.83
CA GLU A 23 9.89 19.77 -5.50
C GLU A 23 9.25 18.44 -5.95
N GLY A 24 7.91 18.40 -5.99
CA GLY A 24 7.16 17.17 -6.25
C GLY A 24 6.72 16.46 -4.97
N GLY A 25 6.29 15.20 -5.10
CA GLY A 25 6.01 14.31 -3.96
C GLY A 25 5.09 14.93 -2.90
N LEU A 26 5.47 14.79 -1.62
CA LEU A 26 4.71 15.36 -0.50
C LEU A 26 4.69 16.89 -0.56
N ARG A 27 5.77 17.53 -1.01
CA ARG A 27 5.86 19.00 -1.10
C ARG A 27 4.87 19.56 -2.12
N TYR A 28 4.65 18.89 -3.25
CA TYR A 28 3.61 19.23 -4.22
C TYR A 28 2.22 19.25 -3.57
N LEU A 29 1.86 18.23 -2.79
CA LEU A 29 0.57 18.20 -2.09
C LEU A 29 0.42 19.33 -1.07
N PHE A 30 1.49 19.71 -0.37
CA PHE A 30 1.49 20.84 0.55
C PHE A 30 1.35 22.20 -0.13
N GLU A 31 1.91 22.36 -1.32
CA GLU A 31 2.01 23.66 -2.02
C GLU A 31 0.88 23.90 -3.01
N GLN A 32 0.37 22.83 -3.64
CA GLN A 32 -0.65 22.90 -4.69
C GLN A 32 -2.00 22.31 -4.25
N GLY A 33 -2.07 21.68 -3.08
CA GLY A 33 -3.26 21.02 -2.56
C GLY A 33 -3.94 21.74 -1.39
N ILE A 34 -4.98 21.10 -0.85
CA ILE A 34 -5.64 21.49 0.39
C ILE A 34 -5.23 20.49 1.48
N HIS A 35 -4.62 20.98 2.55
CA HIS A 35 -4.15 20.14 3.65
C HIS A 35 -5.05 20.28 4.90
N TYR A 36 -5.74 19.18 5.25
CA TYR A 36 -6.56 19.08 6.46
C TYR A 36 -5.71 18.63 7.65
N GLN A 37 -5.27 19.58 8.48
CA GLN A 37 -4.36 19.32 9.62
C GLN A 37 -5.05 18.72 10.86
N ASN A 38 -6.38 18.69 10.89
CA ASN A 38 -7.18 18.24 12.04
C ASN A 38 -8.18 17.16 11.61
N ALA A 39 -7.71 16.19 10.83
CA ALA A 39 -8.48 15.02 10.43
C ALA A 39 -8.21 13.86 11.39
N HIS A 40 -9.28 13.23 11.90
CA HIS A 40 -9.17 12.15 12.88
C HIS A 40 -10.15 11.02 12.56
N TYR A 41 -9.71 9.78 12.80
CA TYR A 41 -10.60 8.64 12.84
C TYR A 41 -11.61 8.78 13.97
N ARG A 42 -12.88 8.52 13.64
CA ARG A 42 -14.00 8.58 14.59
C ARG A 42 -14.36 7.22 15.19
N HIS A 43 -13.50 6.23 14.97
CA HIS A 43 -13.60 4.89 15.53
C HIS A 43 -12.38 4.60 16.40
N ALA A 44 -12.51 3.64 17.32
CA ALA A 44 -11.47 3.36 18.32
C ALA A 44 -10.35 2.43 17.80
N ASN A 45 -10.69 1.47 16.94
CA ASN A 45 -9.71 0.52 16.42
C ASN A 45 -9.02 1.08 15.16
N THR A 46 -7.87 1.72 15.35
CA THR A 46 -7.05 2.32 14.27
C THR A 46 -6.07 1.29 13.71
N GLU A 47 -6.63 0.23 13.12
CA GLU A 47 -5.89 -0.84 12.45
C GLU A 47 -6.09 -0.76 10.93
N THR A 48 -5.12 -1.28 10.18
CA THR A 48 -5.05 -1.18 8.71
C THR A 48 -6.38 -1.48 8.01
N ALA A 49 -7.01 -2.62 8.30
CA ALA A 49 -8.25 -3.01 7.62
C ALA A 49 -9.40 -2.03 7.89
N VAL A 50 -9.48 -1.52 9.12
CA VAL A 50 -10.53 -0.62 9.57
C VAL A 50 -10.38 0.76 8.94
N GLY A 51 -9.15 1.30 8.96
CA GLY A 51 -8.81 2.58 8.35
C GLY A 51 -9.05 2.58 6.83
N HIS A 52 -8.56 1.55 6.12
CA HIS A 52 -8.83 1.39 4.68
C HIS A 52 -10.32 1.27 4.37
N ALA A 53 -11.09 0.45 5.11
CA ALA A 53 -12.54 0.36 4.88
C ALA A 53 -13.25 1.71 5.10
N THR A 54 -12.88 2.45 6.15
CA THR A 54 -13.45 3.78 6.45
C THR A 54 -13.13 4.79 5.36
N LEU A 55 -11.88 4.85 4.87
CA LEU A 55 -11.45 5.83 3.86
C LEU A 55 -12.17 5.69 2.52
N PHE A 56 -12.58 4.47 2.15
CA PHE A 56 -13.18 4.20 0.84
C PHE A 56 -14.70 4.07 0.88
N THR A 57 -15.30 3.86 2.05
CA THR A 57 -16.76 3.79 2.22
C THR A 57 -17.37 5.07 2.80
N GLY A 58 -16.58 5.86 3.53
CA GLY A 58 -17.09 6.98 4.35
C GLY A 58 -17.95 6.54 5.54
N ALA A 59 -18.04 5.22 5.79
CA ALA A 59 -18.83 4.64 6.87
C ALA A 59 -17.95 4.33 8.09
N LEU A 60 -18.58 4.07 9.24
CA LEU A 60 -17.88 3.61 10.45
C LEU A 60 -17.83 2.07 10.52
N PRO A 61 -17.00 1.48 11.40
CA PRO A 61 -16.91 0.01 11.53
C PRO A 61 -18.23 -0.68 11.84
N ALA A 62 -19.09 -0.03 12.62
CA ALA A 62 -20.45 -0.50 12.91
C ALA A 62 -21.36 -0.61 11.66
N GLN A 63 -20.98 0.01 10.54
CA GLN A 63 -21.72 0.01 9.28
C GLN A 63 -21.00 -0.83 8.22
N HIS A 64 -19.70 -0.61 7.99
CA HIS A 64 -18.95 -1.34 6.97
C HIS A 64 -18.52 -2.74 7.39
N GLY A 65 -18.68 -3.13 8.67
CA GLY A 65 -18.49 -4.48 9.18
C GLY A 65 -17.04 -4.87 9.50
N ILE A 66 -16.06 -4.22 8.88
CA ILE A 66 -14.64 -4.42 9.20
C ILE A 66 -14.27 -3.78 10.54
N VAL A 67 -14.17 -4.57 11.60
CA VAL A 67 -13.94 -4.10 12.99
C VAL A 67 -12.50 -4.24 13.48
N GLY A 68 -11.66 -4.93 12.72
CA GLY A 68 -10.23 -5.13 12.98
C GLY A 68 -9.56 -5.81 11.79
N ASN A 69 -8.23 -5.98 11.87
CA ASN A 69 -7.50 -6.86 10.96
C ASN A 69 -7.99 -8.32 11.09
N ASP A 70 -8.38 -8.69 12.30
CA ASP A 70 -8.90 -10.01 12.64
C ASP A 70 -9.97 -9.87 13.74
N TRP A 71 -10.91 -10.81 13.82
CA TRP A 71 -11.87 -10.88 14.92
C TRP A 71 -12.29 -12.32 15.23
N ILE A 72 -13.00 -12.50 16.35
CA ILE A 72 -13.68 -13.76 16.67
C ILE A 72 -15.14 -13.63 16.27
N ASP A 73 -15.62 -14.49 15.39
CA ASP A 73 -17.04 -14.62 15.11
C ASP A 73 -17.74 -15.19 16.35
N GLN A 74 -18.68 -14.44 16.93
CA GLN A 74 -19.30 -14.86 18.20
C GLN A 74 -20.21 -16.08 18.07
N ALA A 75 -20.80 -16.32 16.89
CA ALA A 75 -21.71 -17.44 16.67
C ALA A 75 -20.94 -18.76 16.49
N THR A 76 -19.82 -18.71 15.77
CA THR A 76 -19.03 -19.90 15.42
C THR A 76 -17.77 -20.08 16.28
N GLN A 77 -17.36 -19.04 17.02
CA GLN A 77 -16.08 -18.94 17.74
C GLN A 77 -14.85 -19.06 16.84
N ALA A 78 -15.02 -18.95 15.52
CA ALA A 78 -13.92 -18.98 14.57
C ALA A 78 -13.13 -17.68 14.63
N PHE A 79 -11.81 -17.80 14.43
CA PHE A 79 -10.96 -16.66 14.09
C PHE A 79 -11.23 -16.27 12.64
N VAL A 80 -11.47 -14.98 12.41
CA VAL A 80 -11.80 -14.44 11.10
C VAL A 80 -10.79 -13.39 10.69
N TYR A 81 -10.12 -13.62 9.56
CA TYR A 81 -9.27 -12.61 8.93
C TYR A 81 -10.12 -11.69 8.04
N ASN A 82 -9.84 -10.39 8.06
CA ASN A 82 -10.74 -9.37 7.50
C ASN A 82 -11.18 -9.60 6.04
N THR A 83 -10.29 -10.06 5.17
CA THR A 83 -10.63 -10.35 3.77
C THR A 83 -10.70 -11.85 3.47
N GLU A 84 -10.72 -12.74 4.46
CA GLU A 84 -10.79 -14.16 4.17
C GLU A 84 -12.08 -14.55 3.45
N ASP A 85 -11.97 -15.47 2.50
CA ASP A 85 -13.11 -16.05 1.81
C ASP A 85 -12.74 -17.37 1.13
N ASP A 86 -13.17 -18.48 1.73
CA ASP A 86 -12.95 -19.84 1.20
C ASP A 86 -13.66 -20.12 -0.14
N ALA A 87 -14.59 -19.26 -0.57
CA ALA A 87 -15.19 -19.36 -1.89
C ALA A 87 -14.20 -19.01 -3.02
N HIS A 88 -13.10 -18.32 -2.69
CA HIS A 88 -12.10 -17.86 -3.63
C HIS A 88 -10.70 -18.36 -3.26
N PHE A 89 -9.76 -18.21 -4.18
CA PHE A 89 -8.38 -18.65 -3.98
C PHE A 89 -7.44 -17.72 -4.73
N ILE A 90 -6.20 -17.60 -4.23
CA ILE A 90 -5.15 -16.84 -4.92
C ILE A 90 -4.81 -17.56 -6.23
N LEU A 91 -4.84 -16.84 -7.35
CA LEU A 91 -4.54 -17.42 -8.66
C LEU A 91 -3.09 -17.91 -8.70
N GLY A 92 -2.90 -19.10 -9.28
CA GLY A 92 -1.61 -19.79 -9.33
C GLY A 92 -1.26 -20.62 -8.09
N ASN A 93 -2.02 -20.47 -6.99
CA ASN A 93 -1.84 -21.28 -5.79
C ASN A 93 -2.82 -22.46 -5.76
N THR A 94 -2.41 -23.57 -5.12
CA THR A 94 -3.36 -24.63 -4.74
C THR A 94 -4.33 -24.08 -3.68
N PRO A 95 -5.66 -24.15 -3.89
CA PRO A 95 -6.64 -23.71 -2.90
C PRO A 95 -6.45 -24.44 -1.56
N LYS A 96 -6.50 -23.68 -0.46
CA LYS A 96 -6.41 -24.18 0.91
C LYS A 96 -7.41 -23.44 1.80
N PRO A 97 -8.00 -24.11 2.80
CA PRO A 97 -8.88 -23.47 3.77
C PRO A 97 -8.20 -22.25 4.43
N HIS A 98 -8.97 -21.19 4.64
CA HIS A 98 -8.56 -19.93 5.26
C HIS A 98 -7.41 -19.19 4.55
N GLN A 99 -7.20 -19.45 3.26
CA GLN A 99 -6.21 -18.75 2.44
C GLN A 99 -6.82 -18.00 1.24
N GLY A 100 -8.10 -18.25 0.96
CA GLY A 100 -8.87 -17.48 0.00
C GLY A 100 -9.12 -16.07 0.50
N VAL A 101 -9.16 -15.10 -0.42
CA VAL A 101 -9.46 -13.70 -0.06
C VAL A 101 -10.38 -13.01 -1.06
N SER A 102 -11.29 -12.19 -0.55
CA SER A 102 -12.26 -11.38 -1.30
C SER A 102 -12.78 -10.21 -0.43
N PRO A 103 -13.55 -9.26 -0.97
CA PRO A 103 -14.15 -8.19 -0.18
C PRO A 103 -15.41 -8.63 0.59
N LYS A 104 -15.72 -9.92 0.68
CA LYS A 104 -16.98 -10.47 1.23
C LYS A 104 -17.43 -9.89 2.59
N ASN A 105 -16.49 -9.60 3.48
CA ASN A 105 -16.81 -9.08 4.82
C ASN A 105 -17.08 -7.56 4.85
N LEU A 106 -16.85 -6.84 3.74
CA LEU A 106 -17.19 -5.43 3.61
C LEU A 106 -18.69 -5.30 3.35
N LEU A 107 -19.46 -4.77 4.30
CA LEU A 107 -20.93 -4.81 4.23
C LEU A 107 -21.56 -3.70 3.37
N VAL A 108 -20.78 -2.70 3.00
CA VAL A 108 -21.26 -1.51 2.30
C VAL A 108 -20.40 -1.20 1.08
N PRO A 109 -20.97 -0.58 0.03
CA PRO A 109 -20.19 -0.22 -1.15
C PRO A 109 -19.16 0.86 -0.85
N THR A 110 -18.03 0.80 -1.55
CA THR A 110 -17.05 1.90 -1.59
C THR A 110 -17.52 3.02 -2.53
N ILE A 111 -16.87 4.18 -2.49
CA ILE A 111 -17.03 5.23 -3.50
C ILE A 111 -16.71 4.70 -4.91
N GLY A 112 -15.75 3.78 -5.02
CA GLY A 112 -15.44 3.07 -6.25
C GLY A 112 -16.60 2.18 -6.73
N ASP A 113 -17.24 1.45 -5.83
CA ASP A 113 -18.43 0.67 -6.17
C ASP A 113 -19.55 1.57 -6.71
N GLN A 114 -19.76 2.74 -6.11
CA GLN A 114 -20.76 3.71 -6.59
C GLN A 114 -20.42 4.24 -7.99
N LEU A 115 -19.15 4.54 -8.24
CA LEU A 115 -18.65 4.98 -9.55
C LEU A 115 -18.92 3.94 -10.65
N VAL A 116 -18.63 2.66 -10.37
CA VAL A 116 -18.87 1.55 -11.31
C VAL A 116 -20.36 1.33 -11.52
N SER A 117 -21.17 1.28 -10.44
CA SER A 117 -22.61 1.08 -10.54
C SER A 117 -23.34 2.21 -11.27
N ALA A 118 -22.81 3.44 -11.22
CA ALA A 118 -23.33 4.57 -11.98
C ALA A 118 -22.93 4.53 -13.47
N GLY A 119 -22.10 3.57 -13.90
CA GLY A 119 -21.58 3.48 -15.27
C GLY A 119 -20.59 4.60 -15.61
N LEU A 120 -19.95 5.20 -14.60
CA LEU A 120 -19.09 6.37 -14.77
C LEU A 120 -17.62 6.03 -14.97
N GLY A 121 -17.18 4.81 -14.63
CA GLY A 121 -15.82 4.35 -14.88
C GLY A 121 -15.47 3.05 -14.17
N ARG A 122 -14.18 2.84 -13.94
CA ARG A 122 -13.61 1.59 -13.42
C ARG A 122 -12.81 1.85 -12.15
N VAL A 123 -12.59 0.80 -11.36
CA VAL A 123 -11.80 0.85 -10.13
C VAL A 123 -10.68 -0.16 -10.18
N PHE A 124 -9.47 0.31 -9.91
CA PHE A 124 -8.27 -0.51 -9.79
C PHE A 124 -7.60 -0.22 -8.45
N SER A 125 -7.04 -1.25 -7.82
CA SER A 125 -6.46 -1.15 -6.49
C SER A 125 -5.19 -1.99 -6.38
N VAL A 126 -4.16 -1.42 -5.76
CA VAL A 126 -2.85 -2.05 -5.60
C VAL A 126 -2.25 -1.77 -4.22
N SER A 127 -1.59 -2.77 -3.62
CA SER A 127 -0.94 -2.60 -2.31
C SER A 127 0.18 -3.61 -2.03
N GLY A 128 1.02 -3.32 -1.04
CA GLY A 128 1.91 -4.29 -0.41
C GLY A 128 1.20 -5.30 0.52
N LYS A 129 -0.11 -5.11 0.78
CA LYS A 129 -0.98 -5.96 1.62
C LYS A 129 -2.28 -6.31 0.86
N ASP A 130 -2.78 -7.52 1.02
CA ASP A 130 -4.08 -7.93 0.47
C ASP A 130 -5.24 -7.02 0.92
N ARG A 131 -5.41 -6.80 2.23
CA ARG A 131 -6.43 -5.91 2.80
C ARG A 131 -6.31 -4.46 2.34
N GLY A 132 -5.08 -4.00 2.09
CA GLY A 132 -4.79 -2.67 1.55
C GLY A 132 -5.12 -2.52 0.07
N ALA A 133 -5.31 -3.63 -0.66
CA ALA A 133 -5.80 -3.62 -2.04
C ALA A 133 -7.30 -3.95 -2.13
N ILE A 134 -7.76 -4.96 -1.42
CA ILE A 134 -9.11 -5.52 -1.51
C ILE A 134 -10.15 -4.54 -0.97
N LEU A 135 -9.97 -4.01 0.25
CA LEU A 135 -10.96 -3.13 0.87
C LEU A 135 -11.12 -1.81 0.11
N PRO A 136 -10.04 -1.15 -0.38
CA PRO A 136 -10.17 -0.01 -1.28
C PRO A 136 -10.80 -0.30 -2.63
N GLY A 137 -10.53 -1.49 -3.18
CA GLY A 137 -11.11 -1.94 -4.45
C GLY A 137 -12.62 -2.17 -4.38
N GLY A 138 -13.16 -2.41 -3.19
CA GLY A 138 -14.57 -2.70 -2.99
C GLY A 138 -15.01 -3.98 -3.70
N HIS A 139 -16.30 -4.07 -3.97
CA HIS A 139 -16.93 -5.24 -4.58
C HIS A 139 -16.77 -5.29 -6.11
N GLN A 140 -16.55 -4.14 -6.74
CA GLN A 140 -16.56 -4.03 -8.21
C GLN A 140 -15.21 -3.66 -8.81
N GLY A 141 -14.22 -3.33 -7.98
CA GLY A 141 -12.86 -3.05 -8.46
C GLY A 141 -12.04 -4.29 -8.78
N LYS A 142 -10.84 -4.05 -9.33
CA LYS A 142 -9.80 -5.06 -9.55
C LYS A 142 -8.66 -4.82 -8.57
N ALA A 143 -8.29 -5.84 -7.79
CA ALA A 143 -7.27 -5.71 -6.75
C ALA A 143 -6.06 -6.62 -7.01
N PHE A 144 -4.86 -6.08 -6.81
CA PHE A 144 -3.60 -6.81 -6.83
C PHE A 144 -2.76 -6.47 -5.60
N TRP A 145 -2.04 -7.44 -5.05
CA TRP A 145 -1.17 -7.20 -3.90
C TRP A 145 0.11 -8.02 -3.95
N TYR A 146 1.14 -7.53 -3.26
CA TYR A 146 2.41 -8.24 -3.17
C TYR A 146 2.33 -9.44 -2.22
N SER A 147 2.71 -10.61 -2.73
CA SER A 147 2.86 -11.85 -1.97
C SER A 147 4.27 -11.95 -1.40
N LYS A 148 4.39 -11.80 -0.08
CA LYS A 148 5.67 -11.90 0.65
C LYS A 148 6.29 -13.31 0.60
N SER A 149 5.52 -14.33 0.21
CA SER A 149 6.02 -15.70 0.07
C SER A 149 6.63 -15.98 -1.30
N SER A 150 6.13 -15.33 -2.36
CA SER A 150 6.58 -15.56 -3.74
C SER A 150 7.33 -14.39 -4.39
N GLY A 151 7.23 -13.18 -3.83
CA GLY A 151 7.83 -11.98 -4.41
C GLY A 151 7.06 -11.40 -5.61
N GLN A 152 5.84 -11.88 -5.83
CA GLN A 152 5.00 -11.57 -6.98
C GLN A 152 3.80 -10.70 -6.60
N PHE A 153 3.26 -9.95 -7.55
CA PHE A 153 1.93 -9.38 -7.41
C PHE A 153 0.88 -10.44 -7.77
N VAL A 154 -0.03 -10.70 -6.85
CA VAL A 154 -1.06 -11.74 -6.97
C VAL A 154 -2.46 -11.13 -6.91
N THR A 155 -3.44 -11.92 -7.33
CA THR A 155 -4.88 -11.62 -7.19
C THR A 155 -5.64 -12.91 -6.86
N SER A 156 -6.95 -12.82 -6.63
CA SER A 156 -7.80 -13.99 -6.36
C SER A 156 -8.81 -14.26 -7.46
N SER A 157 -9.38 -15.48 -7.42
CA SER A 157 -10.45 -15.92 -8.32
C SER A 157 -11.74 -15.12 -8.21
N TYR A 158 -11.86 -14.22 -7.23
CA TYR A 158 -12.93 -13.22 -7.17
C TYR A 158 -12.82 -12.21 -8.31
N TYR A 159 -11.59 -11.77 -8.63
CA TYR A 159 -11.35 -10.68 -9.58
C TYR A 159 -11.12 -11.16 -11.01
N TYR A 160 -10.42 -12.28 -11.16
CA TYR A 160 -9.97 -12.79 -12.45
C TYR A 160 -10.07 -14.32 -12.51
N GLN A 161 -10.35 -14.87 -13.69
CA GLN A 161 -10.29 -16.32 -13.92
C GLN A 161 -8.84 -16.80 -14.13
N SER A 162 -8.02 -15.97 -14.77
CA SER A 162 -6.59 -16.16 -14.99
C SER A 162 -5.89 -14.80 -14.94
N TYR A 163 -4.58 -14.79 -14.70
CA TYR A 163 -3.83 -13.53 -14.71
C TYR A 163 -3.91 -12.84 -16.08
N PRO A 164 -4.05 -11.50 -16.12
CA PRO A 164 -3.76 -10.75 -17.34
C PRO A 164 -2.31 -10.97 -17.78
N GLN A 165 -2.07 -11.03 -19.09
CA GLN A 165 -0.74 -11.29 -19.65
C GLN A 165 0.31 -10.28 -19.16
N TRP A 166 -0.06 -9.02 -18.95
CA TRP A 166 0.86 -8.00 -18.45
C TRP A 166 1.29 -8.27 -16.99
N VAL A 167 0.43 -8.90 -16.18
CA VAL A 167 0.75 -9.31 -14.80
C VAL A 167 1.67 -10.53 -14.81
N GLU A 168 1.45 -11.48 -15.72
CA GLU A 168 2.37 -12.60 -15.93
C GLU A 168 3.76 -12.10 -16.34
N GLY A 169 3.81 -11.18 -17.32
CA GLY A 169 5.06 -10.54 -17.76
C GLY A 169 5.72 -9.70 -16.66
N TRP A 170 4.93 -9.06 -15.79
CA TRP A 170 5.45 -8.38 -14.60
C TRP A 170 6.11 -9.38 -13.63
N ASN A 171 5.41 -10.44 -13.27
CA ASN A 171 5.88 -11.42 -12.30
C ASN A 171 7.10 -12.21 -12.78
N GLN A 172 7.27 -12.37 -14.10
CA GLN A 172 8.47 -12.95 -14.71
C GLN A 172 9.74 -12.10 -14.52
N LYS A 173 9.61 -10.81 -14.18
CA LYS A 173 10.76 -9.94 -13.88
C LYS A 173 11.41 -10.28 -12.53
N LEU A 174 10.74 -11.04 -11.66
CA LEU A 174 11.25 -11.47 -10.35
C LEU A 174 11.87 -10.31 -9.55
N LEU A 175 11.17 -9.16 -9.48
CA LEU A 175 11.75 -7.91 -8.98
C LEU A 175 12.31 -8.00 -7.56
N SER A 176 11.72 -8.83 -6.69
CA SER A 176 12.26 -9.06 -5.35
C SER A 176 13.63 -9.73 -5.38
N ASP A 177 13.92 -10.58 -6.36
CA ASP A 177 15.21 -11.28 -6.47
C ASP A 177 16.35 -10.34 -6.85
N HIS A 178 16.05 -9.17 -7.44
CA HIS A 178 17.05 -8.13 -7.68
C HIS A 178 17.65 -7.56 -6.39
N PHE A 179 17.05 -7.82 -5.23
CA PHE A 179 17.59 -7.40 -3.93
C PHE A 179 18.49 -8.45 -3.27
N ARG A 180 18.66 -9.64 -3.88
CA ARG A 180 19.60 -10.66 -3.39
C ARG A 180 21.02 -10.11 -3.37
N GLY A 181 21.69 -10.28 -2.23
CA GLY A 181 23.05 -9.78 -2.01
C GLY A 181 23.16 -8.25 -1.96
N ASN A 182 22.05 -7.52 -2.05
CA ASN A 182 22.01 -6.07 -1.90
C ASN A 182 21.65 -5.69 -0.47
N GLN A 183 21.70 -4.38 -0.21
CA GLN A 183 21.42 -3.80 1.10
C GLN A 183 20.55 -2.55 0.97
N TRP A 184 19.73 -2.30 1.99
CA TRP A 184 19.13 -1.01 2.22
C TRP A 184 20.13 -0.10 2.94
N ALA A 185 20.69 0.83 2.19
CA ALA A 185 21.51 1.93 2.70
C ALA A 185 20.70 3.24 2.73
N LEU A 186 21.18 4.22 3.49
CA LEU A 186 20.64 5.58 3.49
C LEU A 186 20.54 6.12 2.06
N SER A 187 19.37 6.67 1.72
CA SER A 187 19.08 7.20 0.38
C SER A 187 19.69 8.57 0.08
N ARG A 188 20.18 9.26 1.12
CA ARG A 188 20.74 10.62 1.06
C ARG A 188 22.04 10.73 1.85
N GLU A 189 22.66 11.91 1.82
CA GLU A 189 23.86 12.19 2.60
C GLU A 189 23.53 12.30 4.10
N GLY A 190 24.46 11.89 4.97
CA GLY A 190 24.24 11.88 6.42
C GLY A 190 23.78 13.21 7.01
N ARG A 191 24.20 14.35 6.44
CA ARG A 191 23.79 15.70 6.87
C ARG A 191 22.30 15.99 6.72
N ASP A 192 21.60 15.22 5.88
CA ASP A 192 20.17 15.39 5.64
C ASP A 192 19.33 14.71 6.73
N TYR A 193 19.92 13.85 7.56
CA TYR A 193 19.23 13.08 8.59
C TYR A 193 19.36 13.73 9.97
N ARG A 194 18.24 13.90 10.66
CA ARG A 194 18.22 14.35 12.05
C ARG A 194 18.45 13.20 13.03
N LYS A 195 18.18 11.97 12.59
CA LYS A 195 18.26 10.75 13.40
C LYS A 195 19.56 9.96 13.24
N LEU A 196 20.54 10.50 12.52
CA LEU A 196 21.78 9.78 12.20
C LEU A 196 22.55 9.28 13.43
N THR A 197 22.55 10.04 14.53
CA THR A 197 23.23 9.66 15.78
C THR A 197 22.40 8.73 16.68
N GLU A 198 21.19 8.36 16.26
CA GLU A 198 20.22 7.55 16.99
C GLU A 198 19.91 6.22 16.25
N ASP A 199 20.88 5.68 15.50
CA ASP A 199 20.70 4.49 14.64
C ASP A 199 20.57 3.16 15.43
N ASP A 200 21.13 3.06 16.65
CA ASP A 200 21.02 1.83 17.46
C ASP A 200 20.19 2.08 18.72
N ARG A 201 18.90 1.78 18.68
CA ARG A 201 17.98 1.98 19.82
C ARG A 201 17.42 0.65 20.30
N ALA A 202 17.45 0.42 21.63
CA ALA A 202 17.19 -0.88 22.25
C ALA A 202 15.81 -1.52 21.96
N PHE A 203 14.85 -0.71 21.48
CA PHE A 203 13.48 -1.12 21.16
C PHE A 203 13.26 -1.33 19.65
N GLU A 204 14.30 -1.26 18.82
CA GLU A 204 14.27 -1.66 17.41
C GLU A 204 14.44 -3.18 17.28
N ALA A 205 13.72 -3.78 16.33
CA ALA A 205 13.74 -5.21 16.10
C ALA A 205 14.84 -5.62 15.09
N ASP A 206 15.48 -6.75 15.34
CA ASP A 206 16.26 -7.47 14.33
C ASP A 206 15.46 -8.68 13.84
N LEU A 207 14.80 -8.51 12.68
CA LEU A 207 14.03 -9.59 12.06
C LEU A 207 14.91 -10.36 11.08
N LEU A 208 15.13 -11.66 11.34
CA LEU A 208 15.87 -12.56 10.45
C LEU A 208 17.31 -12.11 10.13
N GLY A 209 17.95 -11.32 11.00
CA GLY A 209 19.30 -10.78 10.78
C GLY A 209 19.33 -9.59 9.81
N PHE A 210 18.17 -8.96 9.56
CA PHE A 210 18.08 -7.74 8.75
C PHE A 210 18.76 -6.54 9.43
N GLY A 211 18.99 -6.63 10.74
CA GLY A 211 19.78 -5.68 11.51
C GLY A 211 18.96 -4.50 12.04
N ARG A 212 19.49 -3.92 13.12
CA ARG A 212 18.93 -2.75 13.83
C ARG A 212 19.58 -1.43 13.44
N THR A 213 20.63 -1.47 12.63
CA THR A 213 21.43 -0.30 12.25
C THR A 213 21.72 -0.35 10.76
N PHE A 214 21.90 0.80 10.12
CA PHE A 214 22.26 0.83 8.71
C PHE A 214 23.69 0.29 8.45
N PRO A 215 23.93 -0.35 7.29
CA PRO A 215 22.95 -0.77 6.28
C PRO A 215 22.28 -2.11 6.62
N HIS A 216 21.02 -2.29 6.18
CA HIS A 216 20.26 -3.53 6.37
C HIS A 216 20.45 -4.48 5.18
N ASN A 217 20.99 -5.68 5.44
CA ASN A 217 21.33 -6.62 4.37
C ASN A 217 20.15 -7.54 4.05
N TYR A 218 19.69 -7.56 2.78
CA TYR A 218 18.66 -8.50 2.35
C TYR A 218 19.14 -9.96 2.34
N GLY A 219 20.46 -10.15 2.28
CA GLY A 219 21.09 -11.46 2.20
C GLY A 219 20.76 -12.17 0.87
N ASP A 220 20.97 -13.48 0.84
CA ASP A 220 20.66 -14.31 -0.31
C ASP A 220 19.96 -15.60 0.11
N SER A 221 18.76 -15.44 0.69
CA SER A 221 17.96 -16.56 1.19
C SER A 221 16.56 -16.57 0.58
N LYS A 222 15.78 -17.61 0.88
CA LYS A 222 14.35 -17.67 0.49
C LYS A 222 13.49 -16.55 1.12
N TYR A 223 14.02 -15.83 2.11
CA TYR A 223 13.30 -14.76 2.82
C TYR A 223 13.46 -13.38 2.18
N VAL A 224 14.23 -13.25 1.10
CA VAL A 224 14.40 -11.96 0.40
C VAL A 224 13.05 -11.33 0.01
N PRO A 225 12.06 -12.06 -0.57
CA PRO A 225 10.74 -11.49 -0.84
C PRO A 225 10.02 -10.95 0.39
N LEU A 226 10.20 -11.59 1.55
CA LEU A 226 9.65 -11.12 2.82
C LEU A 226 10.31 -9.82 3.24
N LEU A 227 11.65 -9.76 3.28
CA LEU A 227 12.39 -8.56 3.69
C LEU A 227 12.13 -7.38 2.75
N VAL A 228 12.04 -7.61 1.44
CA VAL A 228 11.58 -6.61 0.46
C VAL A 228 10.19 -6.10 0.82
N GLY A 229 9.26 -7.01 1.14
CA GLY A 229 7.90 -6.69 1.55
C GLY A 229 7.76 -5.99 2.91
N LEU A 230 8.84 -5.86 3.68
CA LEU A 230 8.87 -5.24 5.02
C LEU A 230 9.77 -3.99 5.07
N SER A 231 10.24 -3.49 3.93
CA SER A 231 11.19 -2.37 3.84
C SER A 231 10.85 -1.47 2.64
N PRO A 232 11.49 -0.29 2.48
CA PRO A 232 11.09 0.70 1.47
C PRO A 232 10.92 0.20 0.02
N PRO A 233 11.68 -0.80 -0.48
CA PRO A 233 11.46 -1.35 -1.82
C PRO A 233 10.03 -1.80 -2.12
N ILE A 234 9.22 -2.19 -1.13
CA ILE A 234 7.83 -2.59 -1.40
C ILE A 234 6.99 -1.46 -1.99
N ASP A 235 7.22 -0.21 -1.57
CA ASP A 235 6.49 0.94 -2.10
C ASP A 235 7.00 1.30 -3.50
N GLU A 236 8.30 1.15 -3.77
CA GLU A 236 8.86 1.36 -5.11
C GLU A 236 8.28 0.35 -6.11
N ILE A 237 8.23 -0.93 -5.74
CA ILE A 237 7.65 -1.99 -6.57
C ILE A 237 6.13 -1.80 -6.72
N THR A 238 5.44 -1.37 -5.66
CA THR A 238 3.99 -1.08 -5.70
C THR A 238 3.68 0.07 -6.66
N ILE A 239 4.43 1.17 -6.61
CA ILE A 239 4.28 2.28 -7.55
C ILE A 239 4.57 1.79 -8.97
N ASP A 240 5.67 1.08 -9.21
CA ASP A 240 5.99 0.61 -10.56
C ASP A 240 4.95 -0.35 -11.13
N PHE A 241 4.32 -1.17 -10.27
CA PHE A 241 3.19 -2.00 -10.66
C PHE A 241 1.97 -1.14 -11.01
N ALA A 242 1.68 -0.11 -10.21
CA ALA A 242 0.59 0.83 -10.48
C ALA A 242 0.79 1.56 -11.82
N LEU A 243 1.99 2.05 -12.12
CA LEU A 243 2.31 2.70 -13.40
C LEU A 243 2.15 1.72 -14.57
N THR A 244 2.63 0.48 -14.40
CA THR A 244 2.46 -0.58 -15.42
C THR A 244 0.98 -0.90 -15.65
N MET A 245 0.19 -0.96 -14.58
CA MET A 245 -1.24 -1.19 -14.65
C MET A 245 -1.94 -0.03 -15.36
N MET A 246 -1.59 1.22 -15.05
CA MET A 246 -2.16 2.39 -15.73
C MET A 246 -1.98 2.33 -17.24
N ASP A 247 -0.79 1.95 -17.70
CA ASP A 247 -0.51 1.81 -19.13
C ASP A 247 -1.30 0.66 -19.78
N ASN A 248 -1.31 -0.52 -19.16
CA ASN A 248 -1.92 -1.71 -19.75
C ASN A 248 -3.45 -1.68 -19.69
N GLU A 249 -4.03 -1.06 -18.66
CA GLU A 249 -5.48 -0.94 -18.49
C GLU A 249 -6.02 0.40 -19.01
N SER A 250 -5.14 1.26 -19.57
CA SER A 250 -5.48 2.60 -20.08
C SER A 250 -6.24 3.44 -19.04
N ILE A 251 -5.78 3.42 -17.78
CA ILE A 251 -6.43 4.11 -16.66
C ILE A 251 -6.34 5.63 -16.89
N GLY A 252 -7.49 6.31 -16.84
CA GLY A 252 -7.57 7.76 -17.05
C GLY A 252 -7.54 8.20 -18.52
N LEU A 253 -7.46 7.26 -19.47
CA LEU A 253 -7.49 7.54 -20.91
C LEU A 253 -8.83 7.18 -21.57
N ALA A 254 -9.69 6.44 -20.88
CA ALA A 254 -11.01 6.07 -21.37
C ALA A 254 -12.04 7.19 -21.14
N THR A 255 -13.21 7.06 -21.78
CA THR A 255 -14.36 7.93 -21.49
C THR A 255 -14.91 7.63 -20.10
N GLY A 256 -14.95 8.62 -19.22
CA GLY A 256 -15.42 8.48 -17.84
C GLY A 256 -14.36 8.88 -16.83
N THR A 257 -14.58 8.53 -15.56
CA THR A 257 -13.61 8.73 -14.48
C THR A 257 -13.19 7.38 -13.95
N ASP A 258 -11.92 7.00 -14.14
CA ASP A 258 -11.36 5.85 -13.44
C ASP A 258 -10.92 6.24 -12.03
N MET A 259 -10.96 5.28 -11.11
CA MET A 259 -10.41 5.39 -9.76
C MET A 259 -9.25 4.40 -9.59
N LEU A 260 -8.10 4.92 -9.18
CA LEU A 260 -6.92 4.15 -8.81
C LEU A 260 -6.67 4.30 -7.31
N ALA A 261 -6.80 3.21 -6.57
CA ALA A 261 -6.44 3.12 -5.16
C ALA A 261 -5.03 2.55 -5.02
N ILE A 262 -4.15 3.25 -4.31
CA ILE A 262 -2.77 2.80 -4.06
C ILE A 262 -2.54 2.83 -2.55
N SER A 263 -2.21 1.68 -1.98
CA SER A 263 -1.84 1.57 -0.56
C SER A 263 -0.35 1.24 -0.43
N LEU A 264 0.40 2.19 0.13
CA LEU A 264 1.84 2.13 0.32
C LEU A 264 2.14 1.62 1.74
N SER A 265 2.71 0.43 1.83
CA SER A 265 2.79 -0.36 3.07
C SER A 265 4.12 -0.26 3.79
N ALA A 266 5.17 0.31 3.17
CA ALA A 266 6.50 0.31 3.78
C ALA A 266 6.54 1.08 5.10
N THR A 267 5.85 2.22 5.17
CA THR A 267 5.83 3.10 6.35
C THR A 267 5.36 2.37 7.60
N ASP A 268 4.32 1.54 7.50
CA ASP A 268 3.84 0.71 8.61
C ASP A 268 4.82 -0.39 9.03
N TYR A 269 5.39 -1.12 8.07
CA TYR A 269 6.35 -2.18 8.41
C TYR A 269 7.64 -1.62 9.01
N VAL A 270 8.16 -0.53 8.45
CA VAL A 270 9.32 0.19 9.00
C VAL A 270 8.98 0.73 10.39
N GLY A 271 7.82 1.33 10.57
CA GLY A 271 7.38 1.85 11.86
C GLY A 271 7.15 0.75 12.91
N HIS A 272 6.68 -0.43 12.52
CA HIS A 272 6.54 -1.58 13.42
C HIS A 272 7.88 -2.21 13.83
N LEU A 273 8.85 -2.28 12.91
CA LEU A 273 10.16 -2.87 13.18
C LEU A 273 11.07 -1.91 13.96
N TYR A 274 11.06 -0.63 13.59
CA TYR A 274 12.04 0.34 14.07
C TYR A 274 11.42 1.50 14.87
N GLY A 275 10.12 1.73 14.75
CA GLY A 275 9.42 2.85 15.38
C GLY A 275 9.40 4.11 14.51
N SER A 276 8.28 4.83 14.52
CA SER A 276 8.04 6.03 13.69
C SER A 276 9.05 7.19 13.85
N GLY A 277 9.89 7.18 14.89
CA GLY A 277 10.94 8.17 15.11
C GLY A 277 12.36 7.69 14.83
N SER A 278 12.53 6.58 14.11
CA SER A 278 13.83 5.97 13.79
C SER A 278 14.55 6.63 12.62
N LEU A 279 15.82 6.26 12.42
CA LEU A 279 16.57 6.64 11.23
C LEU A 279 15.97 5.99 9.96
N GLU A 280 15.49 4.75 10.08
CA GLU A 280 14.78 4.00 9.05
C GLU A 280 13.48 4.68 8.63
N ALA A 281 12.68 5.16 9.61
CA ALA A 281 11.45 5.90 9.34
C ALA A 281 11.74 7.23 8.62
N GLU A 282 12.80 7.94 9.00
CA GLU A 282 13.24 9.17 8.33
C GLU A 282 13.71 8.90 6.88
N ASP A 283 14.51 7.85 6.65
CA ASP A 283 14.91 7.43 5.30
C ASP A 283 13.71 7.00 4.45
N ASN A 284 12.78 6.26 5.05
CA ASN A 284 11.57 5.81 4.38
C ASN A 284 10.70 7.00 3.93
N LEU A 285 10.59 8.07 4.72
CA LEU A 285 9.87 9.28 4.32
C LEU A 285 10.50 9.96 3.10
N PHE A 286 11.83 10.00 2.99
CA PHE A 286 12.51 10.53 1.82
C PHE A 286 12.30 9.67 0.57
N ARG A 287 12.23 8.34 0.74
CA ARG A 287 11.93 7.40 -0.36
C ARG A 287 10.47 7.49 -0.79
N LEU A 288 9.54 7.55 0.17
CA LEU A 288 8.12 7.77 -0.08
C LEU A 288 7.89 9.03 -0.92
N ASP A 289 8.50 10.16 -0.53
CA ASP A 289 8.42 11.41 -1.27
C ASP A 289 8.86 11.24 -2.74
N ARG A 290 9.99 10.56 -2.98
CA ARG A 290 10.47 10.23 -4.32
C ARG A 290 9.49 9.36 -5.11
N GLN A 291 8.87 8.37 -4.47
CA GLN A 291 7.90 7.50 -5.15
C GLN A 291 6.59 8.25 -5.48
N LEU A 292 6.14 9.14 -4.60
CA LEU A 292 5.00 10.02 -4.89
C LEU A 292 5.32 10.98 -6.03
N ALA A 293 6.52 11.58 -6.05
CA ALA A 293 6.96 12.43 -7.15
C ALA A 293 6.95 11.67 -8.48
N LYS A 294 7.51 10.44 -8.49
CA LYS A 294 7.48 9.56 -9.67
C LYS A 294 6.05 9.29 -10.16
N LEU A 295 5.13 8.97 -9.26
CA LEU A 295 3.73 8.74 -9.59
C LEU A 295 3.08 10.00 -10.18
N PHE A 296 3.28 11.16 -9.58
CA PHE A 296 2.66 12.41 -10.03
C PHE A 296 3.19 12.86 -11.38
N THR A 297 4.50 12.75 -11.62
CA THR A 297 5.10 13.01 -12.94
C THR A 297 4.50 12.09 -14.00
N PHE A 298 4.37 10.80 -13.71
CA PHE A 298 3.80 9.86 -14.66
C PHE A 298 2.33 10.16 -14.97
N ILE A 299 1.53 10.50 -13.95
CA ILE A 299 0.15 10.94 -14.13
C ILE A 299 0.09 12.19 -15.01
N ASP A 300 0.95 13.17 -14.77
CA ASP A 300 0.98 14.42 -15.54
C ASP A 300 1.29 14.15 -17.02
N GLU A 301 2.29 13.32 -17.29
CA GLU A 301 2.69 12.95 -18.66
C GLU A 301 1.62 12.15 -19.40
N ARG A 302 0.83 11.33 -18.69
CA ARG A 302 -0.15 10.42 -19.30
C ARG A 302 -1.56 11.01 -19.39
N VAL A 303 -2.02 11.64 -18.31
CA VAL A 303 -3.41 12.07 -18.11
C VAL A 303 -3.52 13.59 -17.91
N GLY A 304 -2.47 14.21 -17.36
CA GLY A 304 -2.47 15.60 -16.91
C GLY A 304 -2.97 15.72 -15.47
N LEU A 305 -2.20 16.42 -14.62
CA LEU A 305 -2.59 16.68 -13.22
C LEU A 305 -3.83 17.58 -13.14
N GLU A 306 -4.07 18.43 -14.14
CA GLU A 306 -5.28 19.25 -14.24
C GLU A 306 -6.56 18.42 -14.43
N ASN A 307 -6.43 17.20 -14.93
CA ASN A 307 -7.53 16.25 -15.11
C ASN A 307 -7.59 15.20 -13.98
N THR A 308 -6.73 15.31 -12.96
CA THR A 308 -6.59 14.30 -11.92
C THR A 308 -6.84 14.85 -10.52
N LEU A 309 -7.88 14.33 -9.87
CA LEU A 309 -8.02 14.48 -8.41
C LEU A 309 -7.11 13.48 -7.69
N ILE A 310 -6.15 13.97 -6.91
CA ILE A 310 -5.30 13.18 -6.03
C ILE A 310 -5.73 13.42 -4.58
N VAL A 311 -5.93 12.33 -3.84
CA VAL A 311 -6.22 12.34 -2.40
C VAL A 311 -5.18 11.47 -1.70
N LEU A 312 -4.52 11.99 -0.66
CA LEU A 312 -3.60 11.22 0.17
C LEU A 312 -4.08 11.24 1.63
N SER A 313 -4.11 10.07 2.27
CA SER A 313 -4.38 9.89 3.71
C SER A 313 -3.50 8.77 4.29
N ALA A 314 -3.68 8.50 5.57
CA ALA A 314 -3.16 7.32 6.27
C ALA A 314 -4.32 6.53 6.89
N ASP A 315 -4.12 5.25 7.16
CA ASP A 315 -5.04 4.33 7.84
C ASP A 315 -4.81 4.20 9.35
#